data_AF-A0A6N2EDN0-F1
#
_entry.id   AF-A0A6N2EDN0-F1
#
_cell.length_a   1.000
_cell.length_b   1.000
_cell.length_c   1.000
_cell.angle_alpha   90.00
_cell.angle_beta   90.00
_cell.angle_gamma   90.00
#
_symmetry.space_group_name_H-M   'P 1'
#
loop_
_entity.id
_entity.type
_entity.pdbx_description
1 polymer ?
#
loop_
_entity_poly.entity_id
_entity_poly.type
_entity_poly.pdbx_seq_one_letter_code
_entity_poly.pdbx_strand_id
1 'polypeptide(L)'
;MNASQPAVAPAAVLVRTRGVSRSPDPIDGSTGVIALTSVQPAPADLPASGDPARWPWLQQLRRQPHVDLEPWLQAIETEALEPRADLLAVLAERLDAPAQRRLLSWWRRQPHPDPSLPAVVARDRDGATAAWLQAQLAPGPAALQHGLPAELAAVLLPLLGHQRQPHTWSLLDAWLRAAVPTPLRRAALEGVARGLPVWPRPALVQRLTSLAGDLDPQLAASAVDLLARLPACRRWLLPLTRQPLDTGVAARLQRRLAAVPVQPLLLVVHGRSGGVVPAELQALALELEQRRGAPVRLQALTAEAPPAAAELLRPGLGLTLVPLLLLPGGHVRHDLPAIVGHWRRHTSVRRLPFLGAWPRWQQALRRELVALGPGAPVLHHPLEGELADRFLAHLERECGGRCHATPYSAEHLDALQLTLSAPALPLALAANRFTDRLGDRVGAPLLQRPALRQLLLKELEALP
;
A
#
# COMPACT_ATOMS: atom_id res chain seq x y z
N MET A 1 52.24 12.30 -18.29
CA MET A 1 51.68 11.43 -17.24
C MET A 1 50.16 11.54 -17.33
N ASN A 2 49.50 11.03 -18.37
CA ASN A 2 49.07 9.64 -18.59
C ASN A 2 48.45 8.96 -17.35
N ALA A 3 47.13 9.13 -17.19
CA ALA A 3 46.25 8.14 -16.59
C ALA A 3 44.92 8.15 -17.36
N SER A 4 44.75 7.12 -18.19
CA SER A 4 43.65 6.87 -19.11
C SER A 4 42.36 6.54 -18.36
N GLN A 5 41.24 7.17 -18.74
CA GLN A 5 39.90 6.68 -18.44
C GLN A 5 39.39 5.86 -19.63
N PRO A 6 38.77 4.67 -19.41
CA PRO A 6 38.21 3.89 -20.51
C PRO A 6 36.83 4.44 -20.92
N ALA A 7 36.66 4.60 -22.23
CA ALA A 7 35.41 4.97 -22.87
C ALA A 7 34.39 3.82 -22.75
N VAL A 8 33.19 4.13 -22.25
CA VAL A 8 32.05 3.23 -22.21
C VAL A 8 31.27 3.37 -23.52
N ALA A 9 31.17 2.27 -24.26
CA ALA A 9 30.44 2.19 -25.52
C ALA A 9 28.91 2.26 -25.31
N PRO A 10 28.15 2.89 -26.23
CA PRO A 10 26.69 2.90 -26.17
C PRO A 10 26.08 1.56 -26.60
N ALA A 11 25.08 1.12 -25.85
CA ALA A 11 24.31 -0.10 -26.09
C ALA A 11 23.54 -0.04 -27.42
N ALA A 12 23.74 -1.08 -28.25
CA ALA A 12 23.02 -1.28 -29.49
C ALA A 12 21.54 -1.60 -29.23
N VAL A 13 20.66 -0.78 -29.79
CA VAL A 13 19.21 -0.96 -29.84
C VAL A 13 18.90 -1.97 -30.95
N LEU A 14 18.51 -3.19 -30.58
CA LEU A 14 18.10 -4.23 -31.54
C LEU A 14 16.62 -4.00 -31.92
N VAL A 15 16.41 -3.36 -33.06
CA VAL A 15 15.09 -3.21 -33.71
C VAL A 15 14.73 -4.54 -34.38
N ARG A 16 13.69 -5.22 -33.90
CA ARG A 16 13.10 -6.38 -34.61
C ARG A 16 12.24 -5.89 -35.77
N THR A 17 12.80 -5.88 -36.97
CA THR A 17 12.05 -5.69 -38.22
C THR A 17 11.44 -7.02 -38.70
N ARG A 18 10.16 -6.96 -39.05
CA ARG A 18 9.35 -8.02 -39.66
C ARG A 18 10.01 -8.54 -40.94
N GLY A 19 10.26 -9.85 -41.00
CA GLY A 19 10.70 -10.57 -42.20
C GLY A 19 9.50 -11.12 -42.95
N VAL A 20 9.43 -10.73 -44.22
CA VAL A 20 8.41 -11.06 -45.22
C VAL A 20 8.59 -12.49 -45.75
N SER A 21 7.47 -13.18 -45.96
CA SER A 21 7.35 -14.49 -46.60
C SER A 21 8.09 -14.59 -47.93
N ARG A 22 8.87 -15.66 -48.11
CA ARG A 22 9.17 -16.25 -49.42
C ARG A 22 8.91 -17.75 -49.36
N SER A 23 8.02 -18.21 -50.23
CA SER A 23 7.78 -19.62 -50.54
C SER A 23 9.04 -20.27 -51.12
N PRO A 24 9.30 -21.56 -50.87
CA PRO A 24 10.26 -22.35 -51.64
C PRO A 24 9.56 -23.20 -52.70
N ASP A 25 10.17 -23.28 -53.88
CA ASP A 25 9.91 -24.32 -54.88
C ASP A 25 10.57 -25.66 -54.47
N PRO A 26 10.11 -26.81 -55.00
CA PRO A 26 10.33 -28.11 -54.43
C PRO A 26 11.63 -28.75 -54.95
N ILE A 27 12.36 -29.43 -54.06
CA ILE A 27 13.36 -30.42 -54.46
C ILE A 27 12.93 -31.76 -53.85
N ASP A 28 12.59 -32.63 -54.78
CA ASP A 28 12.36 -34.05 -54.63
C ASP A 28 13.63 -34.74 -54.11
N GLY A 29 13.50 -35.52 -53.05
CA GLY A 29 14.65 -35.96 -52.25
C GLY A 29 14.27 -37.03 -51.23
N SER A 30 13.75 -38.14 -51.74
CA SER A 30 13.56 -39.41 -51.06
C SER A 30 14.74 -39.78 -50.17
N THR A 31 14.64 -39.44 -48.88
CA THR A 31 15.50 -39.98 -47.83
C THR A 31 14.60 -40.26 -46.64
N GLY A 32 14.43 -41.55 -46.33
CA GLY A 32 13.57 -42.03 -45.27
C GLY A 32 13.94 -41.38 -43.94
N VAL A 33 13.09 -40.46 -43.48
CA VAL A 33 13.06 -40.05 -42.08
C VAL A 33 12.43 -41.21 -41.33
N ILE A 34 13.26 -42.04 -40.71
CA ILE A 34 12.83 -42.85 -39.58
C ILE A 34 12.31 -41.84 -38.57
N ALA A 35 10.99 -41.72 -38.47
CA ALA A 35 10.36 -41.06 -37.35
C ALA A 35 10.80 -41.86 -36.11
N LEU A 36 11.84 -41.37 -35.42
CA LEU A 36 12.10 -41.75 -34.06
C LEU A 36 10.87 -41.27 -33.29
N THR A 37 9.86 -42.14 -33.18
CA THR A 37 8.82 -42.05 -32.20
C THR A 37 9.54 -41.97 -30.86
N SER A 38 9.71 -40.75 -30.35
CA SER A 38 10.20 -40.53 -29.00
C SER A 38 9.19 -41.20 -28.08
N VAL A 39 9.54 -42.40 -27.61
CA VAL A 39 8.71 -43.15 -26.65
C VAL A 39 8.47 -42.22 -25.48
N GLN A 40 7.20 -41.88 -25.24
CA GLN A 40 6.83 -41.08 -24.08
C GLN A 40 7.21 -41.88 -22.82
N PRO A 41 7.93 -41.28 -21.87
CA PRO A 41 8.28 -41.95 -20.64
C PRO A 41 7.01 -42.28 -19.86
N ALA A 42 6.82 -43.56 -19.54
CA ALA A 42 5.67 -44.01 -18.77
C ALA A 42 5.98 -44.01 -17.26
N PRO A 43 4.95 -43.86 -16.41
CA PRO A 43 5.09 -43.98 -14.95
C PRO A 43 5.76 -45.29 -14.50
N ALA A 44 5.47 -46.39 -15.20
CA ALA A 44 6.01 -47.71 -14.90
C ALA A 44 7.53 -47.84 -15.17
N ASP A 45 8.09 -46.95 -15.99
CA ASP A 45 9.51 -46.94 -16.34
C ASP A 45 10.36 -46.13 -15.34
N LEU A 46 9.72 -45.52 -14.33
CA LEU A 46 10.41 -44.68 -13.35
C LEU A 46 11.31 -45.55 -12.45
N PRO A 47 12.64 -45.32 -12.41
CA PRO A 47 13.52 -46.08 -11.53
C PRO A 47 13.18 -45.89 -10.05
N ALA A 48 13.35 -46.94 -9.25
CA ALA A 48 13.01 -46.93 -7.83
C ALA A 48 13.79 -45.88 -7.03
N SER A 49 13.28 -45.52 -5.86
CA SER A 49 14.00 -44.61 -4.95
C SER A 49 15.35 -45.21 -4.54
N GLY A 50 16.41 -44.40 -4.57
CA GLY A 50 17.77 -44.83 -4.29
C GLY A 50 18.53 -45.41 -5.49
N ASP A 51 17.86 -45.64 -6.63
CA ASP A 51 18.53 -46.07 -7.86
C ASP A 51 19.37 -44.91 -8.45
N PRO A 52 20.67 -45.11 -8.74
CA PRO A 52 21.52 -44.08 -9.34
C PRO A 52 20.99 -43.59 -10.71
N ALA A 53 20.19 -44.39 -11.43
CA ALA A 53 19.58 -44.00 -12.69
C ALA A 53 18.38 -43.05 -12.52
N ARG A 54 17.78 -42.96 -11.33
CA ARG A 54 16.56 -42.17 -11.08
C ARG A 54 16.75 -40.69 -11.38
N TRP A 55 17.84 -40.09 -10.91
CA TRP A 55 18.08 -38.66 -11.11
C TRP A 55 18.35 -38.29 -12.58
N PRO A 56 19.25 -38.97 -13.31
CA PRO A 56 19.39 -38.79 -14.76
C PRO A 56 18.07 -38.94 -15.51
N TRP A 57 17.26 -39.94 -15.15
CA TRP A 57 15.96 -40.20 -15.76
C TRP A 57 14.98 -39.04 -15.51
N LEU A 58 14.86 -38.55 -14.27
CA LEU A 58 14.02 -37.39 -13.93
C LEU A 58 14.48 -36.10 -14.65
N GLN A 59 15.79 -35.92 -14.84
CA GLN A 59 16.32 -34.80 -15.62
C GLN A 59 15.95 -34.93 -17.11
N GLN A 60 15.95 -36.14 -17.66
CA GLN A 60 15.48 -36.39 -19.02
C GLN A 60 13.99 -36.07 -19.14
N LEU A 61 13.16 -36.56 -18.22
CA LEU A 61 11.74 -36.22 -18.16
C LEU A 61 11.55 -34.70 -18.10
N ARG A 62 12.30 -33.98 -17.25
CA ARG A 62 12.25 -32.51 -17.14
C ARG A 62 12.62 -31.77 -18.44
N ARG A 63 13.52 -32.31 -19.25
CA ARG A 63 13.94 -31.69 -20.53
C ARG A 63 12.96 -31.94 -21.67
N GLN A 64 12.00 -32.85 -21.51
CA GLN A 64 11.01 -33.11 -22.55
C GLN A 64 10.02 -31.93 -22.68
N PRO A 65 9.78 -31.45 -23.92
CA PRO A 65 8.91 -30.30 -24.16
C PRO A 65 7.43 -30.60 -23.91
N HIS A 66 7.01 -31.84 -24.18
CA HIS A 66 5.65 -32.30 -23.98
C HIS A 66 5.66 -33.61 -23.20
N VAL A 67 5.10 -33.60 -22.01
CA VAL A 67 4.86 -34.78 -21.18
C VAL A 67 3.36 -34.87 -21.01
N ASP A 68 2.75 -35.96 -21.45
CA ASP A 68 1.36 -36.23 -21.10
C ASP A 68 1.27 -36.52 -19.60
N LEU A 69 0.53 -35.70 -18.87
CA LEU A 69 0.41 -35.81 -17.42
C LEU A 69 -0.63 -36.83 -16.99
N GLU A 70 -1.58 -37.20 -17.86
CA GLU A 70 -2.70 -38.06 -17.47
C GLU A 70 -2.23 -39.42 -16.93
N PRO A 71 -1.29 -40.14 -17.58
CA PRO A 71 -0.80 -41.42 -17.06
C PRO A 71 -0.15 -41.29 -15.68
N TRP A 72 0.55 -40.18 -15.43
CA TRP A 72 1.22 -39.91 -14.16
C TRP A 72 0.23 -39.63 -13.04
N LEU A 73 -0.77 -38.78 -13.31
CA LEU A 73 -1.83 -38.47 -12.36
C LEU A 73 -2.64 -39.72 -12.02
N GLN A 74 -3.01 -40.51 -13.04
CA GLN A 74 -3.74 -41.75 -12.84
C GLN A 74 -2.95 -42.75 -12.01
N ALA A 75 -1.65 -42.94 -12.28
CA ALA A 75 -0.80 -43.85 -11.51
C ALA A 75 -0.66 -43.44 -10.04
N ILE A 76 -0.60 -42.13 -9.76
CA ILE A 76 -0.59 -41.61 -8.39
C ILE A 76 -1.96 -41.83 -7.72
N GLU A 77 -3.05 -41.54 -8.42
CA GLU A 77 -4.42 -41.67 -7.91
C GLU A 77 -4.81 -43.12 -7.60
N THR A 78 -4.28 -44.09 -8.35
CA THR A 78 -4.48 -45.54 -8.14
C THR A 78 -3.44 -46.18 -7.23
N GLU A 79 -2.55 -45.39 -6.63
CA GLU A 79 -1.45 -45.85 -5.76
C GLU A 79 -0.43 -46.77 -6.47
N ALA A 80 -0.46 -46.84 -7.80
CA ALA A 80 0.53 -47.55 -8.62
C ALA A 80 1.89 -46.83 -8.63
N LEU A 81 1.93 -45.55 -8.27
CA LEU A 81 3.13 -44.73 -8.20
C LEU A 81 3.14 -43.87 -6.93
N GLU A 82 4.17 -44.03 -6.10
CA GLU A 82 4.39 -43.18 -4.93
C GLU A 82 4.97 -41.81 -5.36
N PRO A 83 4.28 -40.68 -5.12
CA PRO A 83 4.72 -39.36 -5.57
C PRO A 83 5.77 -38.77 -4.62
N ARG A 84 7.00 -39.27 -4.75
CA ARG A 84 8.17 -38.72 -4.03
C ARG A 84 8.45 -37.28 -4.43
N ALA A 85 9.11 -36.53 -3.53
CA ALA A 85 9.37 -35.09 -3.69
C ALA A 85 10.16 -34.74 -4.97
N ASP A 86 11.06 -35.61 -5.41
CA ASP A 86 11.86 -35.42 -6.64
C ASP A 86 11.02 -35.52 -7.91
N LEU A 87 10.12 -36.51 -7.98
CA LEU A 87 9.15 -36.64 -9.07
C LEU A 87 8.19 -35.45 -9.08
N LEU A 88 7.62 -35.10 -7.92
CA LEU A 88 6.69 -33.98 -7.82
C LEU A 88 7.36 -32.66 -8.23
N ALA A 89 8.63 -32.45 -7.90
CA ALA A 89 9.37 -31.27 -8.36
C ALA A 89 9.46 -31.19 -9.89
N VAL A 90 9.58 -32.33 -10.58
CA VAL A 90 9.60 -32.39 -12.07
C VAL A 90 8.21 -32.23 -12.67
N LEU A 91 7.18 -32.85 -12.07
CA LEU A 91 5.81 -32.76 -12.57
C LEU A 91 5.18 -31.39 -12.30
N ALA A 92 5.47 -30.77 -11.15
CA ALA A 92 4.89 -29.49 -10.73
C ALA A 92 5.17 -28.31 -11.65
N GLU A 93 6.21 -28.39 -12.49
CA GLU A 93 6.49 -27.37 -13.52
C GLU A 93 5.49 -27.42 -14.69
N ARG A 94 4.67 -28.48 -14.77
CA ARG A 94 3.77 -28.76 -15.89
C ARG A 94 2.31 -28.87 -15.50
N LEU A 95 2.00 -28.97 -14.21
CA LEU A 95 0.63 -29.13 -13.73
C LEU A 95 -0.18 -27.88 -14.08
N ASP A 96 -1.24 -28.05 -14.86
CA ASP A 96 -2.26 -27.04 -15.03
C ASP A 96 -3.21 -27.00 -13.81
N ALA A 97 -4.09 -25.99 -13.74
CA ALA A 97 -4.97 -25.83 -12.59
C ALA A 97 -5.87 -27.07 -12.32
N PRO A 98 -6.50 -27.73 -13.31
CA PRO A 98 -7.17 -29.01 -13.11
C PRO A 98 -6.30 -30.11 -12.49
N ALA A 99 -5.10 -30.34 -13.01
CA ALA A 99 -4.17 -31.34 -12.49
C ALA A 99 -3.73 -31.04 -11.05
N GLN A 100 -3.49 -29.77 -10.73
CA GLN A 100 -3.17 -29.34 -9.36
C GLN A 100 -4.32 -29.70 -8.40
N ARG A 101 -5.57 -29.41 -8.77
CA ARG A 101 -6.74 -29.75 -7.93
C ARG A 101 -6.94 -31.25 -7.75
N ARG A 102 -6.67 -32.05 -8.79
CA ARG A 102 -6.70 -33.52 -8.71
C ARG A 102 -5.68 -34.02 -7.68
N LEU A 103 -4.42 -33.60 -7.79
CA LEU A 103 -3.37 -34.00 -6.85
C LEU A 103 -3.64 -33.51 -5.42
N LEU A 104 -4.15 -32.28 -5.24
CA LEU A 104 -4.56 -31.79 -3.92
C LEU A 104 -5.72 -32.61 -3.33
N SER A 105 -6.68 -33.01 -4.16
CA SER A 105 -7.81 -33.84 -3.73
C SER A 105 -7.38 -35.27 -3.40
N TRP A 106 -6.45 -35.85 -4.18
CA TRP A 106 -5.81 -37.12 -3.85
C TRP A 106 -5.03 -37.03 -2.54
N TRP A 107 -4.15 -36.03 -2.41
CA TRP A 107 -3.35 -35.80 -1.20
C TRP A 107 -4.24 -35.68 0.04
N ARG A 108 -5.35 -34.95 -0.06
CA ARG A 108 -6.30 -34.75 1.03
C ARG A 108 -6.96 -36.05 1.51
N ARG A 109 -7.10 -37.06 0.63
CA ARG A 109 -7.71 -38.37 0.94
C ARG A 109 -6.73 -39.35 1.58
N GLN A 110 -5.43 -39.05 1.57
CA GLN A 110 -4.42 -39.90 2.18
C GLN A 110 -4.63 -39.98 3.72
N PRO A 111 -4.38 -41.13 4.34
CA PRO A 111 -4.52 -41.29 5.79
C PRO A 111 -3.50 -40.44 6.56
N HIS A 112 -2.29 -40.29 6.00
CA HIS A 112 -1.20 -39.48 6.55
C HIS A 112 -0.65 -38.55 5.46
N PRO A 113 -1.35 -37.45 5.14
CA PRO A 113 -0.96 -36.56 4.06
C PRO A 113 0.39 -35.87 4.37
N ASP A 114 1.36 -35.97 3.47
CA ASP A 114 2.65 -35.27 3.59
C ASP A 114 2.43 -33.75 3.54
N PRO A 115 2.75 -32.99 4.61
CA PRO A 115 2.49 -31.55 4.68
C PRO A 115 3.33 -30.73 3.70
N SER A 116 4.40 -31.29 3.12
CA SER A 116 5.28 -30.59 2.19
C SER A 116 4.73 -30.52 0.75
N LEU A 117 3.86 -31.46 0.38
CA LEU A 117 3.39 -31.65 -1.00
C LEU A 117 2.55 -30.48 -1.54
N PRO A 118 1.56 -29.93 -0.81
CA PRO A 118 0.65 -28.93 -1.37
C PRO A 118 1.33 -27.65 -1.87
N ALA A 119 2.41 -27.23 -1.21
CA ALA A 119 3.18 -26.05 -1.63
C ALA A 119 3.93 -26.28 -2.94
N VAL A 120 4.30 -27.52 -3.25
CA VAL A 120 4.94 -27.91 -4.52
C VAL A 120 3.90 -28.01 -5.63
N VAL A 121 2.69 -28.49 -5.32
CA VAL A 121 1.62 -28.71 -6.31
C VAL A 121 0.89 -27.41 -6.67
N ALA A 122 0.45 -26.62 -5.68
CA ALA A 122 -0.42 -25.47 -5.90
C ALA A 122 0.33 -24.20 -6.36
N ARG A 123 1.08 -24.30 -7.46
CA ARG A 123 1.94 -23.20 -7.96
C ARG A 123 1.14 -22.14 -8.71
N ASP A 124 0.14 -22.56 -9.47
CA ASP A 124 -0.66 -21.63 -10.26
C ASP A 124 -1.80 -21.04 -9.45
N ARG A 125 -2.21 -19.85 -9.88
CA ARG A 125 -3.35 -19.15 -9.30
C ARG A 125 -4.56 -19.41 -10.15
N ASP A 126 -5.60 -19.91 -9.52
CA ASP A 126 -6.85 -20.28 -10.18
C ASP A 126 -8.03 -20.15 -9.21
N GLY A 127 -9.15 -19.61 -9.71
CA GLY A 127 -10.35 -19.39 -8.90
C GLY A 127 -10.97 -20.69 -8.38
N ALA A 128 -10.94 -21.76 -9.17
CA ALA A 128 -11.48 -23.05 -8.75
C ALA A 128 -10.61 -23.71 -7.66
N THR A 129 -9.29 -23.54 -7.73
CA THR A 129 -8.35 -24.00 -6.68
C THR A 129 -8.58 -23.23 -5.38
N ALA A 130 -8.78 -21.91 -5.47
CA ALA A 130 -9.15 -21.10 -4.31
C ALA A 130 -10.48 -21.52 -3.69
N ALA A 131 -11.51 -21.78 -4.51
CA ALA A 131 -12.81 -22.24 -4.05
C ALA A 131 -12.71 -23.61 -3.36
N TRP A 132 -11.91 -24.53 -3.90
CA TRP A 132 -11.63 -25.82 -3.27
C TRP A 132 -10.93 -25.64 -1.91
N LEU A 133 -9.88 -24.83 -1.83
CA LEU A 133 -9.17 -24.52 -0.57
C LEU A 133 -10.11 -23.90 0.47
N GLN A 134 -10.97 -22.98 0.04
CA GLN A 134 -11.99 -22.36 0.88
C GLN A 134 -12.98 -23.40 1.41
N ALA A 135 -13.44 -24.33 0.58
CA ALA A 135 -14.35 -25.40 1.01
C ALA A 135 -13.70 -26.32 2.04
N GLN A 136 -12.40 -26.64 1.91
CA GLN A 136 -11.67 -27.45 2.89
C GLN A 136 -11.49 -26.75 4.25
N LEU A 137 -11.44 -25.41 4.24
CA LEU A 137 -11.23 -24.59 5.43
C LEU A 137 -12.54 -24.03 6.00
N ALA A 138 -13.68 -24.26 5.34
CA ALA A 138 -15.00 -23.82 5.80
C ALA A 138 -15.50 -24.69 6.97
N PRO A 139 -16.24 -24.12 7.94
CA PRO A 139 -16.70 -22.73 8.04
C PRO A 139 -15.70 -21.80 8.75
N GLY A 140 -14.39 -22.06 8.64
CA GLY A 140 -13.32 -21.32 9.31
C GLY A 140 -12.78 -22.09 10.52
N PRO A 141 -12.35 -21.41 11.58
CA PRO A 141 -11.80 -22.03 12.79
C PRO A 141 -12.69 -23.10 13.42
N ALA A 142 -14.01 -22.98 13.27
CA ALA A 142 -14.96 -23.99 13.72
C ALA A 142 -14.80 -25.33 12.99
N ALA A 143 -14.17 -25.39 11.81
CA ALA A 143 -13.87 -26.64 11.12
C ALA A 143 -12.99 -27.60 11.97
N LEU A 144 -12.17 -27.08 12.89
CA LEU A 144 -11.39 -27.91 13.81
C LEU A 144 -12.28 -28.76 14.72
N GLN A 145 -13.45 -28.24 15.11
CA GLN A 145 -14.44 -28.96 15.90
C GLN A 145 -15.20 -30.02 15.08
N HIS A 146 -15.17 -29.88 13.76
CA HIS A 146 -15.82 -30.77 12.80
C HIS A 146 -14.82 -31.76 12.16
N GLY A 147 -13.69 -32.01 12.82
CA GLY A 147 -12.73 -33.04 12.42
C GLY A 147 -11.67 -32.60 11.40
N LEU A 148 -11.53 -31.29 11.10
CA LEU A 148 -10.38 -30.80 10.33
C LEU A 148 -9.11 -30.85 11.19
N PRO A 149 -8.07 -31.62 10.81
CA PRO A 149 -6.82 -31.65 11.56
C PRO A 149 -6.12 -30.29 11.52
N ALA A 150 -5.56 -29.85 12.66
CA ALA A 150 -4.87 -28.57 12.76
C ALA A 150 -3.65 -28.48 11.82
N GLU A 151 -2.88 -29.56 11.68
CA GLU A 151 -1.72 -29.61 10.79
C GLU A 151 -2.13 -29.39 9.33
N LEU A 152 -3.25 -29.98 8.93
CA LEU A 152 -3.80 -29.80 7.59
C LEU A 152 -4.23 -28.36 7.36
N ALA A 153 -4.95 -27.76 8.30
CA ALA A 153 -5.34 -26.36 8.21
C ALA A 153 -4.10 -25.43 8.11
N ALA A 154 -3.03 -25.72 8.86
CA ALA A 154 -1.79 -24.95 8.81
C ALA A 154 -1.11 -25.00 7.43
N VAL A 155 -1.24 -26.11 6.69
CA VAL A 155 -0.72 -26.24 5.32
C VAL A 155 -1.60 -25.50 4.30
N LEU A 156 -2.92 -25.53 4.48
CA LEU A 156 -3.87 -24.95 3.52
C LEU A 156 -3.98 -23.42 3.59
N LEU A 157 -3.84 -22.83 4.77
CA LEU A 157 -4.00 -21.38 5.00
C LEU A 157 -3.04 -20.51 4.16
N PRO A 158 -1.72 -20.81 4.07
CA PRO A 158 -0.80 -20.09 3.19
C PRO A 158 -1.18 -20.20 1.70
N LEU A 159 -1.66 -21.37 1.27
CA LEU A 159 -2.07 -21.60 -0.12
C LEU A 159 -3.30 -20.79 -0.50
N LEU A 160 -4.26 -20.65 0.41
CA LEU A 160 -5.43 -19.78 0.19
C LEU A 160 -4.99 -18.35 -0.11
N GLY A 161 -4.00 -17.85 0.64
CA GLY A 161 -3.38 -16.55 0.39
C GLY A 161 -2.63 -16.44 -0.93
N HIS A 162 -1.94 -17.51 -1.35
CA HIS A 162 -1.24 -17.59 -2.64
C HIS A 162 -2.17 -17.45 -3.84
N GLN A 163 -3.41 -17.95 -3.73
CA GLN A 163 -4.42 -17.86 -4.80
C GLN A 163 -4.91 -16.42 -5.07
N ARG A 164 -4.68 -15.48 -4.14
CA ARG A 164 -4.94 -14.04 -4.33
C ARG A 164 -6.39 -13.71 -4.73
N GLN A 165 -7.35 -14.40 -4.13
CA GLN A 165 -8.77 -14.15 -4.35
C GLN A 165 -9.33 -13.23 -3.25
N PRO A 166 -9.70 -11.96 -3.52
CA PRO A 166 -10.06 -10.98 -2.48
C PRO A 166 -11.18 -11.43 -1.54
N HIS A 167 -12.14 -12.22 -2.04
CA HIS A 167 -13.28 -12.73 -1.26
C HIS A 167 -12.86 -13.73 -0.16
N THR A 168 -11.67 -14.33 -0.25
CA THR A 168 -11.14 -15.26 0.76
C THR A 168 -10.57 -14.54 1.99
N TRP A 169 -10.47 -13.20 1.97
CA TRP A 169 -9.97 -12.39 3.09
C TRP A 169 -10.73 -12.66 4.39
N SER A 170 -12.06 -12.77 4.34
CA SER A 170 -12.90 -12.97 5.53
C SER A 170 -12.54 -14.26 6.27
N LEU A 171 -12.20 -15.32 5.53
CA LEU A 171 -11.78 -16.58 6.08
C LEU A 171 -10.43 -16.46 6.79
N LEU A 172 -9.42 -15.86 6.15
CA LEU A 172 -8.11 -15.61 6.77
C LEU A 172 -8.22 -14.71 8.02
N ASP A 173 -9.03 -13.66 7.96
CA ASP A 173 -9.29 -12.77 9.11
C ASP A 173 -9.96 -13.53 10.26
N ALA A 174 -10.89 -14.45 9.97
CA ALA A 174 -11.52 -15.29 10.98
C ALA A 174 -10.49 -16.19 11.70
N TRP A 175 -9.58 -16.82 10.96
CA TRP A 175 -8.49 -17.61 11.53
C TRP A 175 -7.51 -16.78 12.37
N LEU A 176 -7.21 -15.54 11.97
CA LEU A 176 -6.35 -14.64 12.74
C LEU A 176 -6.97 -14.18 14.07
N ARG A 177 -8.30 -14.03 14.10
CA ARG A 177 -9.06 -13.58 15.29
C ARG A 177 -9.34 -14.69 16.29
N ALA A 178 -9.44 -15.93 15.83
CA ALA A 178 -9.89 -17.03 16.67
C ALA A 178 -8.87 -17.41 17.75
N ALA A 179 -9.39 -17.91 18.87
CA ALA A 179 -8.60 -18.53 19.94
C ALA A 179 -8.18 -19.96 19.54
N VAL A 180 -7.42 -20.06 18.46
CA VAL A 180 -6.84 -21.32 17.95
C VAL A 180 -5.34 -21.38 18.27
N PRO A 181 -4.73 -22.58 18.23
CA PRO A 181 -3.29 -22.71 18.39
C PRO A 181 -2.48 -21.72 17.56
N THR A 182 -1.45 -21.15 18.17
CA THR A 182 -0.58 -20.13 17.57
C THR A 182 -0.04 -20.49 16.18
N PRO A 183 0.39 -21.74 15.90
CA PRO A 183 0.83 -22.12 14.55
C PRO A 183 -0.21 -21.87 13.45
N LEU A 184 -1.50 -22.04 13.74
CA LEU A 184 -2.59 -21.79 12.79
C LEU A 184 -2.76 -20.31 12.50
N ARG A 185 -2.68 -19.46 13.54
CA ARG A 185 -2.72 -18.01 13.38
C ARG A 185 -1.52 -17.53 12.54
N ARG A 186 -0.34 -18.12 12.75
CA ARG A 186 0.87 -17.82 11.95
C ARG A 186 0.71 -18.25 10.50
N ALA A 187 0.17 -19.44 10.25
CA ALA A 187 -0.14 -19.92 8.91
C ALA A 187 -1.16 -19.02 8.19
N ALA A 188 -2.21 -18.56 8.90
CA ALA A 188 -3.15 -17.57 8.37
C ALA A 188 -2.46 -16.24 8.04
N LEU A 189 -1.54 -15.76 8.89
CA LEU A 189 -0.77 -14.54 8.64
C LEU A 189 0.18 -14.69 7.45
N GLU A 190 0.75 -15.88 7.24
CA GLU A 190 1.52 -16.19 6.04
C GLU A 190 0.64 -16.15 4.78
N GLY A 191 -0.58 -16.68 4.85
CA GLY A 191 -1.58 -16.51 3.80
C GLY A 191 -1.84 -15.03 3.49
N VAL A 192 -2.04 -14.22 4.53
CA VAL A 192 -2.16 -12.76 4.37
C VAL A 192 -0.90 -12.16 3.71
N ALA A 193 0.30 -12.61 4.09
CA ALA A 193 1.55 -12.13 3.51
C ALA A 193 1.71 -12.47 2.00
N ARG A 194 1.27 -13.66 1.57
CA ARG A 194 1.35 -14.13 0.18
C ARG A 194 0.39 -13.40 -0.76
N GLY A 195 -0.78 -13.02 -0.24
CA GLY A 195 -1.79 -12.24 -0.97
C GLY A 195 -1.83 -10.75 -0.66
N LEU A 196 -0.82 -10.20 0.03
CA LEU A 196 -0.80 -8.81 0.52
C LEU A 196 -1.34 -7.75 -0.47
N PRO A 197 -1.04 -7.79 -1.79
CA PRO A 197 -1.50 -6.77 -2.72
C PRO A 197 -3.01 -6.76 -3.01
N VAL A 198 -3.74 -7.86 -2.76
CA VAL A 198 -5.15 -8.01 -3.21
C VAL A 198 -6.18 -7.86 -2.09
N TRP A 199 -5.73 -7.75 -0.84
CA TRP A 199 -6.66 -7.68 0.29
C TRP A 199 -7.34 -6.31 0.43
N PRO A 200 -8.57 -6.26 0.96
CA PRO A 200 -9.25 -5.00 1.25
C PRO A 200 -8.42 -4.15 2.22
N ARG A 201 -7.83 -3.07 1.69
CA ARG A 201 -6.79 -2.30 2.39
C ARG A 201 -7.20 -1.77 3.77
N PRO A 202 -8.41 -1.20 3.97
CA PRO A 202 -8.82 -0.73 5.30
C PRO A 202 -8.88 -1.88 6.32
N ALA A 203 -9.46 -3.02 5.95
CA ALA A 203 -9.58 -4.19 6.82
C ALA A 203 -8.21 -4.81 7.13
N LEU A 204 -7.34 -4.90 6.12
CA LEU A 204 -5.97 -5.39 6.27
C LEU A 204 -5.17 -4.53 7.26
N VAL A 205 -5.15 -3.20 7.06
CA VAL A 205 -4.42 -2.28 7.95
C VAL A 205 -4.96 -2.39 9.37
N GLN A 206 -6.29 -2.44 9.55
CA GLN A 206 -6.90 -2.60 10.87
C GLN A 206 -6.45 -3.91 11.54
N ARG A 207 -6.51 -5.03 10.83
CA ARG A 207 -6.08 -6.34 11.34
C ARG A 207 -4.61 -6.36 11.71
N LEU A 208 -3.72 -5.89 10.83
CA LEU A 208 -2.28 -5.88 11.11
C LEU A 208 -1.92 -4.92 12.25
N THR A 209 -2.58 -3.76 12.34
CA THR A 209 -2.39 -2.83 13.47
C THR A 209 -2.81 -3.49 14.78
N SER A 210 -3.93 -4.23 14.79
CA SER A 210 -4.37 -4.98 15.97
C SER A 210 -3.40 -6.10 16.34
N LEU A 211 -2.86 -6.84 15.35
CA LEU A 211 -1.89 -7.91 15.58
C LEU A 211 -0.52 -7.40 16.04
N ALA A 212 -0.15 -6.16 15.72
CA ALA A 212 1.10 -5.59 16.19
C ALA A 212 1.18 -5.50 17.73
N GLY A 213 0.03 -5.47 18.42
CA GLY A 213 -0.07 -5.56 19.88
C GLY A 213 -0.47 -6.94 20.41
N ASP A 214 -0.32 -8.01 19.61
CA ASP A 214 -0.63 -9.38 20.04
C ASP A 214 0.36 -9.87 21.11
N LEU A 215 -0.10 -10.80 21.96
CA LEU A 215 0.73 -11.40 23.02
C LEU A 215 1.78 -12.37 22.47
N ASP A 216 1.59 -12.91 21.26
CA ASP A 216 2.66 -13.64 20.56
C ASP A 216 3.60 -12.66 19.83
N PRO A 217 4.85 -12.48 20.31
CA PRO A 217 5.79 -11.53 19.72
C PRO A 217 6.14 -11.84 18.27
N GLN A 218 6.06 -13.11 17.84
CA GLN A 218 6.37 -13.48 16.45
C GLN A 218 5.24 -13.07 15.49
N LEU A 219 3.98 -13.23 15.91
CA LEU A 219 2.82 -12.72 15.16
C LEU A 219 2.86 -11.19 15.08
N ALA A 220 3.12 -10.53 16.21
CA ALA A 220 3.21 -9.08 16.30
C ALA A 220 4.33 -8.51 15.42
N ALA A 221 5.54 -9.08 15.48
CA ALA A 221 6.66 -8.67 14.64
C ALA A 221 6.37 -8.87 13.15
N SER A 222 5.71 -9.98 12.79
CA SER A 222 5.30 -10.26 11.41
C SER A 222 4.27 -9.24 10.92
N ALA A 223 3.32 -8.83 11.77
CA ALA A 223 2.34 -7.81 11.43
C ALA A 223 3.00 -6.44 11.17
N VAL A 224 3.99 -6.05 11.97
CA VAL A 224 4.81 -4.85 11.75
C VAL A 224 5.55 -4.93 10.40
N ASP A 225 6.14 -6.08 10.08
CA ASP A 225 6.81 -6.28 8.78
C ASP A 225 5.84 -6.18 7.60
N LEU A 226 4.61 -6.67 7.74
CA LEU A 226 3.59 -6.54 6.70
C LEU A 226 3.09 -5.11 6.54
N LEU A 227 2.88 -4.37 7.64
CA LEU A 227 2.58 -2.94 7.59
C LEU A 227 3.68 -2.14 6.89
N ALA A 228 4.95 -2.49 7.12
CA ALA A 228 6.09 -1.86 6.48
C ALA A 228 6.14 -2.08 4.95
N ARG A 229 5.53 -3.15 4.44
CA ARG A 229 5.43 -3.45 3.00
C ARG A 229 4.28 -2.74 2.30
N LEU A 230 3.36 -2.13 3.04
CA LEU A 230 2.24 -1.39 2.47
C LEU A 230 2.67 -0.01 1.96
N PRO A 231 2.05 0.53 0.88
CA PRO A 231 2.27 1.92 0.48
C PRO A 231 1.98 2.90 1.62
N ALA A 232 2.72 4.01 1.70
CA ALA A 232 2.60 4.97 2.80
C ALA A 232 2.70 4.29 4.20
N CYS A 233 3.56 3.28 4.34
CA CYS A 233 3.72 2.48 5.56
C CYS A 233 3.95 3.31 6.81
N ARG A 234 4.67 4.44 6.71
CA ARG A 234 4.90 5.35 7.84
C ARG A 234 3.60 5.78 8.54
N ARG A 235 2.52 6.00 7.77
CA ARG A 235 1.20 6.35 8.32
C ARG A 235 0.62 5.29 9.23
N TRP A 236 0.97 4.02 9.00
CA TRP A 236 0.47 2.89 9.78
C TRP A 236 1.43 2.48 10.90
N LEU A 237 2.74 2.63 10.67
CA LEU A 237 3.77 2.29 11.64
C LEU A 237 3.91 3.34 12.75
N LEU A 238 3.88 4.63 12.41
CA LEU A 238 4.13 5.70 13.38
C LEU A 238 3.15 5.70 14.56
N PRO A 239 1.84 5.46 14.40
CA PRO A 239 0.94 5.35 15.55
C PRO A 239 1.29 4.22 16.53
N LEU A 240 1.96 3.16 16.07
CA LEU A 240 2.35 2.03 16.91
C LEU A 240 3.45 2.39 17.91
N THR A 241 4.23 3.47 17.69
CA THR A 241 5.27 3.91 18.64
C THR A 241 4.70 4.40 19.97
N ARG A 242 3.39 4.70 20.00
CA ARG A 242 2.65 5.16 21.18
C ARG A 242 1.91 4.02 21.87
N GLN A 243 1.99 2.80 21.37
CA GLN A 243 1.36 1.62 21.95
C GLN A 243 2.35 0.88 22.85
N PRO A 244 1.88 0.24 23.93
CA PRO A 244 2.71 -0.68 24.70
C PRO A 244 2.94 -1.93 23.86
N LEU A 245 4.16 -2.07 23.33
CA LEU A 245 4.57 -3.23 22.53
C LEU A 245 5.62 -4.04 23.30
N ASP A 246 5.70 -5.34 23.02
CA ASP A 246 6.85 -6.15 23.39
C ASP A 246 8.16 -5.49 22.94
N THR A 247 9.24 -5.63 23.72
CA THR A 247 10.51 -4.94 23.47
C THR A 247 11.13 -5.34 22.12
N GLY A 248 11.04 -6.61 21.74
CA GLY A 248 11.53 -7.10 20.46
C GLY A 248 10.70 -6.57 19.28
N VAL A 249 9.39 -6.47 19.46
CA VAL A 249 8.46 -5.88 18.48
C VAL A 249 8.70 -4.38 18.34
N ALA A 250 8.89 -3.65 19.45
CA ALA A 250 9.22 -2.23 19.44
C ALA A 250 10.55 -1.98 18.71
N ALA A 251 11.58 -2.76 18.98
CA ALA A 251 12.86 -2.68 18.26
C ALA A 251 12.70 -3.00 16.75
N ARG A 252 11.84 -3.96 16.40
CA ARG A 252 11.51 -4.26 14.99
C ARG A 252 10.81 -3.07 14.32
N LEU A 253 9.82 -2.47 14.99
CA LEU A 253 9.12 -1.28 14.54
C LEU A 253 10.08 -0.12 14.28
N GLN A 254 10.99 0.17 15.22
CA GLN A 254 11.98 1.24 15.06
C GLN A 254 12.90 0.99 13.86
N ARG A 255 13.40 -0.24 13.68
CA ARG A 255 14.19 -0.61 12.48
C ARG A 255 13.41 -0.40 11.18
N ARG A 256 12.12 -0.75 11.16
CA ARG A 256 11.27 -0.53 9.99
C ARG A 256 11.04 0.96 9.73
N LEU A 257 10.76 1.76 10.76
CA LEU A 257 10.61 3.21 10.62
C LEU A 257 11.90 3.88 10.13
N ALA A 258 13.06 3.46 10.62
CA ALA A 258 14.37 3.97 10.18
C ALA A 258 14.70 3.60 8.73
N ALA A 259 14.22 2.45 8.24
CA ALA A 259 14.40 2.02 6.86
C ALA A 259 13.42 2.68 5.87
N VAL A 260 12.38 3.36 6.35
CA VAL A 260 11.45 4.10 5.50
C VAL A 260 12.06 5.47 5.20
N PRO A 261 12.41 5.78 3.94
CA PRO A 261 12.93 7.09 3.59
C PRO A 261 11.90 8.15 3.96
N VAL A 262 12.36 9.25 4.58
CA VAL A 262 11.54 10.40 4.96
C VAL A 262 11.88 11.55 4.02
N GLN A 263 10.94 11.90 3.14
CA GLN A 263 11.12 12.98 2.19
C GLN A 263 11.06 14.34 2.90
N PRO A 264 11.88 15.30 2.44
CA PRO A 264 11.72 16.69 2.85
C PRO A 264 10.30 17.19 2.49
N LEU A 265 9.79 18.10 3.32
CA LEU A 265 8.50 18.74 3.12
C LEU A 265 8.64 20.21 2.78
N LEU A 266 7.96 20.64 1.72
CA LEU A 266 7.72 22.05 1.45
C LEU A 266 6.26 22.38 1.79
N LEU A 267 6.08 23.12 2.88
CA LEU A 267 4.77 23.61 3.31
C LEU A 267 4.50 24.95 2.61
N VAL A 268 3.55 24.97 1.69
CA VAL A 268 3.18 26.20 0.96
C VAL A 268 2.06 26.90 1.71
N VAL A 269 2.30 28.14 2.13
CA VAL A 269 1.38 28.98 2.91
C VAL A 269 1.13 30.28 2.17
N HIS A 270 0.03 30.98 2.47
CA HIS A 270 -0.23 32.27 1.81
C HIS A 270 0.85 33.31 2.16
N GLY A 271 1.21 33.44 3.44
CA GLY A 271 2.12 34.47 3.92
C GLY A 271 1.43 35.82 4.12
N ARG A 272 2.18 36.81 4.59
CA ARG A 272 1.80 38.23 4.67
C ARG A 272 2.61 39.03 3.64
N SER A 273 2.34 40.32 3.50
CA SER A 273 3.14 41.21 2.63
C SER A 273 4.65 41.04 2.88
N GLY A 274 5.43 41.00 1.80
CA GLY A 274 6.89 40.75 1.85
C GLY A 274 7.28 39.31 2.21
N GLY A 275 6.38 38.33 2.05
CA GLY A 275 6.68 36.92 2.32
C GLY A 275 6.70 36.51 3.79
N VAL A 276 6.31 37.40 4.70
CA VAL A 276 6.37 37.12 6.16
C VAL A 276 5.43 35.97 6.53
N VAL A 277 5.97 34.92 7.17
CA VAL A 277 5.19 33.76 7.63
C VAL A 277 4.78 33.92 9.10
N PRO A 278 3.50 33.72 9.47
CA PRO A 278 3.05 33.75 10.87
C PRO A 278 3.84 32.82 11.80
N ALA A 279 4.06 33.25 13.05
CA ALA A 279 4.89 32.54 14.02
C ALA A 279 4.37 31.12 14.32
N GLU A 280 3.06 30.91 14.33
CA GLU A 280 2.46 29.59 14.60
C GLU A 280 2.78 28.59 13.48
N LEU A 281 2.90 29.06 12.24
CA LEU A 281 3.30 28.22 11.10
C LEU A 281 4.80 27.90 11.15
N GLN A 282 5.63 28.86 11.57
CA GLN A 282 7.06 28.61 11.81
C GLN A 282 7.26 27.58 12.92
N ALA A 283 6.56 27.73 14.04
CA ALA A 283 6.58 26.78 15.15
C ALA A 283 6.10 25.38 14.73
N LEU A 284 5.04 25.31 13.92
CA LEU A 284 4.55 24.06 13.33
C LEU A 284 5.64 23.37 12.48
N ALA A 285 6.31 24.11 11.60
CA ALA A 285 7.36 23.57 10.74
C ALA A 285 8.56 23.06 11.54
N LEU A 286 9.00 23.81 12.55
CA LEU A 286 10.10 23.42 13.44
C LEU A 286 9.78 22.14 14.23
N GLU A 287 8.60 22.08 14.85
CA GLU A 287 8.13 20.89 15.57
C GLU A 287 8.02 19.69 14.63
N LEU A 288 7.55 19.90 13.41
CA LEU A 288 7.42 18.85 12.40
C LEU A 288 8.78 18.34 11.92
N GLU A 289 9.76 19.21 11.70
CA GLU A 289 11.14 18.85 11.34
C GLU A 289 11.78 17.98 12.43
N GLN A 290 11.63 18.38 13.70
CA GLN A 290 12.13 17.61 14.85
C GLN A 290 11.50 16.22 14.92
N ARG A 291 10.17 16.12 14.78
CA ARG A 291 9.44 14.83 14.84
C ARG A 291 9.76 13.91 13.66
N ARG A 292 9.93 14.49 12.48
CA ARG A 292 10.20 13.72 11.25
C ARG A 292 11.67 13.33 11.12
N GLY A 293 12.59 14.10 11.72
CA GLY A 293 14.02 13.96 11.48
C GLY A 293 14.42 14.28 10.03
N ALA A 294 13.61 15.09 9.33
CA ALA A 294 13.80 15.43 7.92
C ALA A 294 13.44 16.90 7.66
N PRO A 295 14.08 17.58 6.69
CA PRO A 295 13.89 19.00 6.46
C PRO A 295 12.43 19.38 6.20
N VAL A 296 11.96 20.43 6.86
CA VAL A 296 10.65 21.04 6.61
C VAL A 296 10.87 22.53 6.38
N ARG A 297 10.49 23.03 5.20
CA ARG A 297 10.59 24.46 4.88
C ARG A 297 9.23 25.03 4.52
N LEU A 298 9.07 26.32 4.79
CA LEU A 298 7.89 27.09 4.46
C LEU A 298 8.17 27.91 3.21
N GLN A 299 7.23 27.94 2.28
CA GLN A 299 7.24 28.89 1.17
C GLN A 299 5.94 29.70 1.23
N ALA A 300 6.09 31.00 1.51
CA ALA A 300 5.00 31.94 1.37
C ALA A 300 4.74 32.24 -0.11
N LEU A 301 3.47 32.32 -0.51
CA LEU A 301 3.09 32.73 -1.86
C LEU A 301 3.42 34.20 -2.13
N THR A 302 3.47 35.02 -1.08
CA THR A 302 3.80 36.45 -1.13
C THR A 302 5.30 36.74 -1.06
N ALA A 303 6.15 35.71 -0.99
CA ALA A 303 7.60 35.90 -0.99
C ALA A 303 8.11 36.15 -2.42
N GLU A 304 9.13 37.01 -2.54
CA GLU A 304 9.76 37.32 -3.83
C GLU A 304 10.46 36.10 -4.45
N ALA A 305 11.00 35.21 -3.60
CA ALA A 305 11.73 34.04 -4.03
C ALA A 305 11.39 32.80 -3.17
N PRO A 306 11.48 31.59 -3.75
CA PRO A 306 11.38 30.35 -2.98
C PRO A 306 12.60 30.16 -2.05
N PRO A 307 12.47 29.32 -1.00
CA PRO A 307 13.61 28.91 -0.18
C PRO A 307 14.74 28.29 -1.02
N ALA A 308 15.99 28.45 -0.58
CA ALA A 308 17.13 27.89 -1.28
C ALA A 308 17.05 26.36 -1.34
N ALA A 309 17.25 25.79 -2.53
CA ALA A 309 17.14 24.34 -2.73
C ALA A 309 18.09 23.53 -1.83
N ALA A 310 19.27 24.05 -1.53
CA ALA A 310 20.26 23.40 -0.65
C ALA A 310 19.79 23.25 0.81
N GLU A 311 18.85 24.09 1.27
CA GLU A 311 18.32 24.02 2.63
C GLU A 311 17.26 22.93 2.82
N LEU A 312 16.69 22.45 1.71
CA LEU A 312 15.53 21.54 1.70
C LEU A 312 15.87 20.19 1.07
N LEU A 313 16.58 20.19 -0.06
CA LEU A 313 16.80 18.99 -0.85
C LEU A 313 17.92 18.14 -0.26
N ARG A 314 17.74 16.82 -0.37
CA ARG A 314 18.74 15.82 -0.01
C ARG A 314 19.01 14.94 -1.23
N PRO A 315 20.28 14.58 -1.51
CA PRO A 315 20.60 13.72 -2.65
C PRO A 315 19.80 12.41 -2.63
N GLY A 316 19.26 12.02 -3.78
CA GLY A 316 18.49 10.77 -3.93
C GLY A 316 17.06 10.80 -3.36
N LEU A 317 16.63 11.89 -2.73
CA LEU A 317 15.26 12.04 -2.20
C LEU A 317 14.41 12.99 -3.06
N GLY A 318 13.16 12.61 -3.27
CA GLY A 318 12.13 13.49 -3.81
C GLY A 318 11.63 14.50 -2.77
N LEU A 319 10.88 15.49 -3.23
CA LEU A 319 10.22 16.50 -2.40
C LEU A 319 8.72 16.23 -2.31
N THR A 320 8.15 16.26 -1.11
CA THR A 320 6.69 16.33 -0.93
C THR A 320 6.25 17.77 -0.67
N LEU A 321 5.45 18.32 -1.59
CA LEU A 321 4.88 19.66 -1.49
C LEU A 321 3.46 19.59 -0.93
N VAL A 322 3.23 20.31 0.16
CA VAL A 322 1.97 20.32 0.90
C VAL A 322 1.37 21.72 0.95
N PRO A 323 0.31 22.01 0.18
CA PRO A 323 -0.34 23.30 0.22
C PRO A 323 -1.23 23.43 1.46
N LEU A 324 -0.81 24.26 2.41
CA LEU A 324 -1.57 24.62 3.60
C LEU A 324 -2.57 25.76 3.30
N LEU A 325 -3.32 25.60 2.22
CA LEU A 325 -4.38 26.50 1.77
C LEU A 325 -5.74 25.86 2.07
N LEU A 326 -6.71 26.66 2.49
CA LEU A 326 -8.01 26.18 2.97
C LEU A 326 -9.08 26.20 1.88
N LEU A 327 -8.91 27.01 0.84
CA LEU A 327 -9.89 27.24 -0.22
C LEU A 327 -9.24 27.20 -1.61
N PRO A 328 -9.98 26.79 -2.66
CA PRO A 328 -9.47 26.66 -4.03
C PRO A 328 -9.44 28.01 -4.79
N GLY A 329 -8.87 29.06 -4.19
CA GLY A 329 -8.72 30.37 -4.83
C GLY A 329 -7.67 30.42 -5.95
N GLY A 330 -7.41 31.62 -6.51
CA GLY A 330 -6.43 31.83 -7.58
C GLY A 330 -5.06 31.24 -7.28
N HIS A 331 -4.60 31.35 -6.03
CA HIS A 331 -3.37 30.74 -5.54
C HIS A 331 -3.27 29.23 -5.76
N VAL A 332 -4.35 28.49 -5.48
CA VAL A 332 -4.36 27.04 -5.67
C VAL A 332 -4.31 26.66 -7.15
N ARG A 333 -4.92 27.51 -8.00
CA ARG A 333 -5.12 27.28 -9.42
C ARG A 333 -3.93 27.70 -10.28
N HIS A 334 -3.23 28.77 -9.90
CA HIS A 334 -2.20 29.40 -10.73
C HIS A 334 -0.81 29.31 -10.09
N ASP A 335 -0.67 29.74 -8.84
CA ASP A 335 0.64 29.80 -8.18
C ASP A 335 1.19 28.42 -7.80
N LEU A 336 0.34 27.53 -7.26
CA LEU A 336 0.79 26.18 -6.91
C LEU A 336 1.36 25.39 -8.10
N PRO A 337 0.72 25.35 -9.30
CA PRO A 337 1.35 24.76 -10.48
C PRO A 337 2.70 25.38 -10.83
N ALA A 338 2.86 26.70 -10.74
CA ALA A 338 4.13 27.37 -11.03
C ALA A 338 5.23 26.98 -10.02
N ILE A 339 4.91 26.95 -8.73
CA ILE A 339 5.82 26.50 -7.66
C ILE A 339 6.24 25.04 -7.89
N VAL A 340 5.29 24.17 -8.22
CA VAL A 340 5.59 22.77 -8.55
C VAL A 340 6.50 22.67 -9.77
N GLY A 341 6.25 23.47 -10.80
CA GLY A 341 7.08 23.55 -12.00
C GLY A 341 8.52 23.99 -11.70
N HIS A 342 8.69 24.97 -10.81
CA HIS A 342 10.01 25.39 -10.32
C HIS A 342 10.76 24.25 -9.64
N TRP A 343 10.17 23.62 -8.62
CA TRP A 343 10.83 22.55 -7.86
C TRP A 343 11.12 21.28 -8.67
N ARG A 344 10.30 20.98 -9.69
CA ARG A 344 10.52 19.87 -10.62
C ARG A 344 11.81 19.98 -11.43
N ARG A 345 12.38 21.18 -11.56
CA ARG A 345 13.69 21.38 -12.20
C ARG A 345 14.85 20.88 -11.34
N HIS A 346 14.61 20.69 -10.03
CA HIS A 346 15.63 20.31 -9.07
C HIS A 346 15.48 18.87 -8.56
N THR A 347 14.24 18.34 -8.45
CA THR A 347 13.98 16.98 -7.97
C THR A 347 12.61 16.46 -8.42
N SER A 348 12.33 15.18 -8.16
CA SER A 348 10.97 14.64 -8.25
C SER A 348 10.06 15.27 -7.20
N VAL A 349 8.89 15.79 -7.60
CA VAL A 349 7.95 16.47 -6.69
C VAL A 349 6.64 15.71 -6.61
N ARG A 350 6.29 15.27 -5.40
CA ARG A 350 4.96 14.79 -5.05
C ARG A 350 4.14 15.95 -4.49
N ARG A 351 3.16 16.44 -5.26
CA ARG A 351 2.20 17.45 -4.80
C ARG A 351 1.00 16.79 -4.13
N LEU A 352 0.64 17.22 -2.92
CA LEU A 352 -0.64 16.87 -2.29
C LEU A 352 -1.75 17.89 -2.65
N PRO A 353 -3.03 17.50 -2.54
CA PRO A 353 -4.14 18.46 -2.57
C PRO A 353 -3.98 19.53 -1.49
N PHE A 354 -4.59 20.69 -1.67
CA PHE A 354 -4.62 21.72 -0.63
C PHE A 354 -5.36 21.22 0.61
N LEU A 355 -4.96 21.69 1.79
CA LEU A 355 -5.45 21.22 3.09
C LEU A 355 -6.99 21.19 3.20
N GLY A 356 -7.67 22.21 2.66
CA GLY A 356 -9.14 22.26 2.67
C GLY A 356 -9.83 21.09 1.95
N ALA A 357 -9.15 20.43 1.02
CA ALA A 357 -9.66 19.26 0.30
C ALA A 357 -9.40 17.92 1.02
N TRP A 358 -8.76 17.94 2.19
CA TRP A 358 -8.43 16.70 2.90
C TRP A 358 -9.67 16.19 3.67
N PRO A 359 -10.18 14.98 3.41
CA PRO A 359 -11.40 14.50 4.06
C PRO A 359 -11.33 14.48 5.59
N ARG A 360 -10.16 14.11 6.15
CA ARG A 360 -9.94 14.10 7.61
C ARG A 360 -9.93 15.50 8.21
N TRP A 361 -9.46 16.50 7.44
CA TRP A 361 -9.49 17.90 7.85
C TRP A 361 -10.93 18.42 7.88
N GLN A 362 -11.70 18.18 6.82
CA GLN A 362 -13.13 18.54 6.75
C GLN A 362 -13.95 17.89 7.88
N GLN A 363 -13.70 16.61 8.17
CA GLN A 363 -14.34 15.93 9.30
C GLN A 363 -13.96 16.58 10.65
N ALA A 364 -12.75 17.08 10.80
CA ALA A 364 -12.34 17.77 12.02
C ALA A 364 -12.98 19.16 12.13
N LEU A 365 -13.09 19.91 11.02
CA LEU A 365 -13.85 21.16 10.98
C LEU A 365 -15.32 20.94 11.37
N ARG A 366 -15.94 19.85 10.91
CA ARG A 366 -17.30 19.46 11.35
C ARG A 366 -17.40 19.32 12.86
N ARG A 367 -16.43 18.66 13.50
CA ARG A 367 -16.41 18.47 14.95
C ARG A 367 -16.25 19.79 15.70
N GLU A 368 -15.41 20.68 15.19
CA GLU A 368 -15.23 22.02 15.74
C GLU A 368 -16.52 22.85 15.63
N LEU A 369 -17.23 22.78 14.50
CA LEU A 369 -18.52 23.45 14.32
C LEU A 369 -19.60 22.89 15.26
N VAL A 370 -19.68 21.57 15.41
CA VAL A 370 -20.60 20.93 16.37
C VAL A 370 -20.30 21.40 17.80
N ALA A 371 -19.02 21.54 18.16
CA ALA A 371 -18.61 22.02 19.48
C ALA A 371 -18.93 23.51 19.72
N LEU A 372 -18.99 24.33 18.66
CA LEU A 372 -19.40 25.74 18.75
C LEU A 372 -20.92 25.92 18.89
N GLY A 373 -21.69 24.89 18.55
CA GLY A 373 -23.14 24.86 18.69
C GLY A 373 -23.89 24.83 17.35
N PRO A 374 -25.20 24.52 17.40
CA PRO A 374 -26.02 24.43 16.20
C PRO A 374 -26.07 25.77 15.46
N GLY A 375 -25.87 25.73 14.14
CA GLY A 375 -25.93 26.92 13.29
C GLY A 375 -24.67 27.78 13.27
N ALA A 376 -23.57 27.35 13.91
CA ALA A 376 -22.28 28.04 13.83
C ALA A 376 -21.83 28.25 12.36
N PRO A 377 -21.60 29.50 11.91
CA PRO A 377 -21.18 29.77 10.55
C PRO A 377 -19.67 29.58 10.37
N VAL A 378 -19.25 29.27 9.14
CA VAL A 378 -17.85 29.27 8.69
C VAL A 378 -17.56 30.59 7.98
N LEU A 379 -16.60 31.36 8.46
CA LEU A 379 -16.23 32.66 7.87
C LEU A 379 -15.00 32.49 6.98
N HIS A 380 -15.05 32.95 5.73
CA HIS A 380 -13.96 32.80 4.77
C HIS A 380 -13.66 34.08 3.99
N HIS A 381 -12.49 34.16 3.33
CA HIS A 381 -12.23 35.28 2.42
C HIS A 381 -13.16 35.19 1.22
N PRO A 382 -13.54 36.32 0.60
CA PRO A 382 -14.23 36.31 -0.67
C PRO A 382 -13.46 35.47 -1.70
N LEU A 383 -14.21 34.63 -2.40
CA LEU A 383 -13.73 33.83 -3.51
C LEU A 383 -14.58 34.19 -4.73
N GLU A 384 -13.98 34.07 -5.91
CA GLU A 384 -14.66 34.38 -7.16
C GLU A 384 -14.70 33.15 -8.08
N GLY A 385 -15.83 32.98 -8.77
CA GLY A 385 -16.04 32.01 -9.84
C GLY A 385 -16.65 30.67 -9.42
N GLU A 386 -17.20 29.95 -10.39
CA GLU A 386 -18.02 28.74 -10.20
C GLU A 386 -17.36 27.62 -9.40
N LEU A 387 -16.04 27.47 -9.51
CA LEU A 387 -15.30 26.45 -8.76
C LEU A 387 -15.34 26.73 -7.26
N ALA A 388 -15.24 28.00 -6.87
CA ALA A 388 -15.34 28.40 -5.48
C ALA A 388 -16.73 28.10 -4.93
N ASP A 389 -17.78 28.46 -5.66
CA ASP A 389 -19.17 28.22 -5.27
C ASP A 389 -19.45 26.72 -5.07
N ARG A 390 -19.02 25.90 -6.03
CA ARG A 390 -19.12 24.43 -5.92
C ARG A 390 -18.37 23.87 -4.72
N PHE A 391 -17.18 24.40 -4.42
CA PHE A 391 -16.40 23.94 -3.29
C PHE A 391 -17.01 24.38 -1.96
N LEU A 392 -17.50 25.62 -1.85
CA LEU A 392 -18.19 26.11 -0.66
C LEU A 392 -19.46 25.29 -0.40
N ALA A 393 -20.30 25.05 -1.42
CA ALA A 393 -21.48 24.19 -1.28
C ALA A 393 -21.12 22.75 -0.85
N HIS A 394 -19.97 22.23 -1.30
CA HIS A 394 -19.45 20.96 -0.81
C HIS A 394 -18.99 21.04 0.65
N LEU A 395 -18.25 22.08 1.02
CA LEU A 395 -17.76 22.30 2.38
C LEU A 395 -18.92 22.46 3.37
N GLU A 396 -19.98 23.18 3.00
CA GLU A 396 -21.20 23.30 3.81
C GLU A 396 -21.84 21.93 4.08
N ARG A 397 -21.97 21.08 3.06
CA ARG A 397 -22.49 19.72 3.22
C ARG A 397 -21.58 18.85 4.09
N GLU A 398 -20.26 18.96 3.92
CA GLU A 398 -19.30 18.16 4.67
C GLU A 398 -19.01 18.69 6.07
N CYS A 399 -19.26 19.95 6.38
CA CYS A 399 -18.96 20.52 7.69
C CYS A 399 -20.22 20.83 8.50
N GLY A 400 -21.39 20.91 7.86
CA GLY A 400 -22.66 21.19 8.50
C GLY A 400 -22.88 22.65 8.91
N GLY A 401 -21.96 23.55 8.56
CA GLY A 401 -22.04 24.99 8.81
C GLY A 401 -22.10 25.78 7.51
N ARG A 402 -22.91 26.84 7.48
CA ARG A 402 -23.02 27.74 6.31
C ARG A 402 -21.74 28.56 6.14
N CYS A 403 -21.31 28.72 4.90
CA CYS A 403 -20.14 29.50 4.54
C CYS A 403 -20.53 30.95 4.27
N HIS A 404 -19.87 31.89 4.95
CA HIS A 404 -20.09 33.32 4.79
C HIS A 404 -18.79 34.00 4.37
N ALA A 405 -18.84 34.71 3.25
CA ALA A 405 -17.74 35.54 2.79
C ALA A 405 -17.57 36.76 3.70
N THR A 406 -16.32 37.04 4.06
CA THR A 406 -15.92 38.15 4.92
C THR A 406 -14.74 38.87 4.29
N PRO A 407 -14.95 40.03 3.61
CA PRO A 407 -13.85 40.80 3.04
C PRO A 407 -12.87 41.26 4.13
N TYR A 408 -11.74 40.55 4.23
CA TYR A 408 -10.66 40.84 5.19
C TYR A 408 -9.91 42.16 4.92
N SER A 409 -10.20 42.81 3.79
CA SER A 409 -9.61 44.06 3.34
C SER A 409 -10.44 45.31 3.66
N ALA A 410 -11.64 45.17 4.24
CA ALA A 410 -12.42 46.34 4.65
C ALA A 410 -11.67 47.10 5.77
N GLU A 411 -11.36 48.37 5.53
CA GLU A 411 -10.71 49.25 6.53
C GLU A 411 -11.56 49.38 7.81
N HIS A 412 -12.88 49.23 7.67
CA HIS A 412 -13.85 49.22 8.75
C HIS A 412 -14.47 47.82 8.87
N LEU A 413 -13.95 46.99 9.78
CA LEU A 413 -14.62 45.75 10.19
C LEU A 413 -16.02 46.01 10.78
N ASP A 414 -16.29 47.24 11.22
CA ASP A 414 -17.61 47.68 11.68
C ASP A 414 -18.68 47.66 10.56
N ALA A 415 -18.24 47.70 9.29
CA ALA A 415 -19.12 47.54 8.13
C ALA A 415 -19.51 46.08 7.87
N LEU A 416 -18.74 45.12 8.42
CA LEU A 416 -19.21 43.74 8.55
C LEU A 416 -20.26 43.75 9.67
N GLN A 417 -21.50 44.10 9.32
CA GLN A 417 -22.70 43.83 10.13
C GLN A 417 -22.93 42.32 10.23
N LEU A 418 -21.91 41.56 10.64
CA LEU A 418 -22.00 40.16 10.98
C LEU A 418 -22.78 40.10 12.29
N THR A 419 -24.10 40.12 12.17
CA THR A 419 -25.00 39.77 13.28
C THR A 419 -24.85 38.27 13.52
N LEU A 420 -23.77 37.91 14.21
CA LEU A 420 -23.48 36.53 14.60
C LEU A 420 -24.36 36.20 15.81
N SER A 421 -25.40 35.41 15.59
CA SER A 421 -26.25 34.89 16.65
C SER A 421 -25.60 33.72 17.42
N ALA A 422 -24.43 33.26 16.96
CA ALA A 422 -23.66 32.15 17.52
C ALA A 422 -22.15 32.36 17.25
N PRO A 423 -21.26 31.73 18.04
CA PRO A 423 -19.83 31.71 17.75
C PRO A 423 -19.55 31.18 16.35
N ALA A 424 -18.69 31.88 15.62
CA ALA A 424 -18.30 31.49 14.25
C ALA A 424 -16.98 30.70 14.25
N LEU A 425 -16.71 30.00 13.14
CA LEU A 425 -15.42 29.38 12.86
C LEU A 425 -14.70 30.17 11.76
N PRO A 426 -13.56 30.82 12.03
CA PRO A 426 -12.83 31.55 11.02
C PRO A 426 -11.98 30.55 10.24
N LEU A 427 -12.17 30.50 8.92
CA LEU A 427 -11.38 29.68 8.01
C LEU A 427 -10.02 30.33 7.71
N ALA A 428 -9.28 30.62 8.79
CA ALA A 428 -7.94 31.20 8.81
C ALA A 428 -7.00 30.21 9.49
N LEU A 429 -5.96 29.75 8.77
CA LEU A 429 -5.06 28.72 9.29
C LEU A 429 -4.24 29.23 10.49
N ALA A 430 -3.74 30.46 10.41
CA ALA A 430 -2.98 31.14 11.45
C ALA A 430 -3.55 32.54 11.68
N ALA A 431 -3.10 33.22 12.75
CA ALA A 431 -3.55 34.56 13.11
C ALA A 431 -3.35 35.56 11.95
N ASN A 432 -4.40 36.33 11.68
CA ASN A 432 -4.41 37.42 10.71
C ASN A 432 -5.19 38.62 11.27
N ARG A 433 -5.17 39.75 10.56
CA ARG A 433 -5.85 40.99 10.98
C ARG A 433 -7.33 40.78 11.35
N PHE A 434 -8.00 39.83 10.71
CA PHE A 434 -9.40 39.51 10.96
C PHE A 434 -9.59 38.77 12.30
N THR A 435 -8.83 37.70 12.54
CA THR A 435 -8.89 36.95 13.81
C THR A 435 -8.35 37.75 14.99
N ASP A 436 -7.38 38.63 14.76
CA ASP A 436 -6.78 39.46 15.82
C ASP A 436 -7.77 40.54 16.30
N ARG A 437 -8.53 41.14 15.39
CA ARG A 437 -9.48 42.23 15.72
C ARG A 437 -10.85 41.74 16.19
N LEU A 438 -11.29 40.56 15.75
CA LEU A 438 -12.61 40.02 16.05
C LEU A 438 -12.58 38.75 16.91
N GLY A 439 -11.44 38.43 17.53
CA GLY A 439 -11.21 37.16 18.23
C GLY A 439 -12.32 36.76 19.20
N ASP A 440 -12.88 37.71 19.94
CA ASP A 440 -13.97 37.47 20.90
C ASP A 440 -15.28 37.02 20.22
N ARG A 441 -15.49 37.37 18.95
CA ARG A 441 -16.73 37.09 18.18
C ARG A 441 -16.56 35.93 17.21
N VAL A 442 -15.39 35.81 16.58
CA VAL A 442 -15.13 34.80 15.54
C VAL A 442 -14.31 33.62 16.03
N GLY A 443 -13.81 33.66 17.28
CA GLY A 443 -13.00 32.60 17.86
C GLY A 443 -11.57 32.53 17.29
N ALA A 444 -10.81 31.58 17.80
CA ALA A 444 -9.40 31.41 17.46
C ALA A 444 -9.20 30.83 16.03
N PRO A 445 -8.12 31.22 15.33
CA PRO A 445 -7.70 30.60 14.07
C PRO A 445 -7.42 29.10 14.22
N LEU A 446 -7.43 28.38 13.11
CA LEU A 446 -7.50 26.92 13.11
C LEU A 446 -6.29 26.24 13.76
N LEU A 447 -5.06 26.80 13.65
CA LEU A 447 -3.88 26.22 14.32
C LEU A 447 -3.81 26.49 15.83
N GLN A 448 -4.60 27.44 16.34
CA GLN A 448 -4.72 27.68 17.78
C GLN A 448 -5.76 26.75 18.43
N ARG A 449 -6.54 26.01 17.62
CA ARG A 449 -7.44 24.95 18.11
C ARG A 449 -6.66 23.65 18.31
N PRO A 450 -6.53 23.13 19.54
CA PRO A 450 -5.62 22.00 19.83
C PRO A 450 -5.89 20.74 19.00
N ALA A 451 -7.17 20.39 18.78
CA ALA A 451 -7.53 19.19 18.03
C ALA A 451 -7.15 19.29 16.55
N LEU A 452 -7.38 20.45 15.92
CA LEU A 452 -6.98 20.71 14.53
C LEU A 452 -5.46 20.74 14.37
N ARG A 453 -4.74 21.43 15.26
CA ARG A 453 -3.27 21.48 15.25
C ARG A 453 -2.67 20.08 15.35
N GLN A 454 -3.14 19.28 16.31
CA GLN A 454 -2.65 17.91 16.50
C GLN A 454 -2.99 16.99 15.32
N LEU A 455 -4.16 17.16 14.71
CA LEU A 455 -4.50 16.44 13.49
C LEU A 455 -3.55 16.80 12.35
N LEU A 456 -3.30 18.08 12.10
CA LEU A 456 -2.42 18.51 11.02
C LEU A 456 -1.00 17.98 11.23
N LEU A 457 -0.46 18.12 12.45
CA LEU A 457 0.83 17.54 12.81
C LEU A 457 0.88 16.04 12.52
N LYS A 458 -0.13 15.28 12.99
CA LYS A 458 -0.19 13.82 12.79
C LYS A 458 -0.25 13.44 11.30
N GLU A 459 -1.05 14.12 10.50
CA GLU A 459 -1.14 13.82 9.06
C GLU A 459 0.17 14.16 8.34
N LEU A 460 0.82 15.28 8.67
CA LEU A 460 2.10 15.69 8.07
C LEU A 460 3.26 14.80 8.53
N GLU A 461 3.31 14.39 9.79
CA GLU A 461 4.34 13.52 10.36
C GLU A 461 4.32 12.11 9.71
N ALA A 462 3.13 11.66 9.30
CA ALA A 462 2.88 10.39 8.65
C ALA A 462 3.20 10.37 7.13
N LEU A 463 3.47 11.52 6.52
CA LEU A 463 3.86 11.60 5.10
C LEU A 463 5.20 10.88 4.87
N PRO A 464 5.41 10.31 3.67
CA PRO A 464 6.67 9.66 3.33
C PRO A 464 7.84 10.63 3.34
#